data_AF-A0A3C1E185-F1
#
_entry.id   AF-A0A3C1E185-F1
#
_cell.length_a   1.000
_cell.length_b   1.000
_cell.length_c   1.000
_cell.angle_alpha   90.00
_cell.angle_beta   90.00
_cell.angle_gamma   90.00
#
_symmetry.space_group_name_H-M   'P 1'
#
loop_
_entity.id
_entity.type
_entity.pdbx_description
1 polymer ?
#
loop_
_entity_poly.entity_id
_entity_poly.type
_entity_poly.pdbx_seq_one_letter_code
_entity_poly.pdbx_strand_id
1 'polypeptide(L)'
;MNTPREPITPATPTATSALTRRAIVTVGGVTVMGAGALVLAACSSPGSGGSAGGSGGSAGGSGGKSVSGTISIPAGTEVVKLADIPVGGTAAATVDGNAVLLAQPTAGSIVCFSAVCTHQGCVVNAAAKEFDCPCHGSRFAAATGAVLSGPAPTPLEKIAVKVSGDSVVTA
;
A
#
# COMPACT_ATOMS: atom_id res chain seq x y z
N MET A 1 7.76 1.52 -65.78
CA MET A 1 6.43 1.32 -65.17
C MET A 1 6.38 -0.10 -64.62
N ASN A 2 6.77 -0.32 -63.37
CA ASN A 2 6.74 -1.64 -62.74
C ASN A 2 6.27 -1.47 -61.29
N THR A 3 5.03 -1.85 -61.00
CA THR A 3 4.56 -2.21 -59.66
C THR A 3 5.01 -3.64 -59.35
N PRO A 4 5.46 -3.92 -58.11
CA PRO A 4 4.83 -5.05 -57.42
C PRO A 4 4.63 -4.85 -55.90
N ARG A 5 3.34 -4.98 -55.53
CA ARG A 5 2.77 -5.90 -54.53
C ARG A 5 3.24 -5.81 -53.07
N GLU A 6 2.32 -5.26 -52.26
CA GLU A 6 2.30 -5.31 -50.79
C GLU A 6 2.12 -6.73 -50.24
N PRO A 7 2.70 -7.05 -49.06
CA PRO A 7 2.24 -8.15 -48.23
C PRO A 7 1.20 -7.71 -47.20
N ILE A 8 0.06 -8.38 -47.31
CA ILE A 8 -1.08 -8.50 -46.41
C ILE A 8 -0.72 -8.84 -44.94
N THR A 9 -1.56 -8.28 -44.06
CA THR A 9 -1.65 -8.37 -42.59
C THR A 9 -1.78 -9.79 -42.02
N PRO A 10 -1.53 -9.97 -40.71
CA PRO A 10 -2.68 -10.26 -39.83
C PRO A 10 -2.73 -9.41 -38.55
N ALA A 11 -3.96 -8.99 -38.21
CA ALA A 11 -4.34 -8.52 -36.88
C ALA A 11 -4.78 -9.71 -36.02
N THR A 12 -4.37 -9.74 -34.75
CA THR A 12 -4.90 -10.65 -33.70
C THR A 12 -4.41 -10.18 -32.33
N PRO A 13 -5.04 -10.57 -31.20
CA PRO A 13 -6.43 -10.36 -30.82
C PRO A 13 -6.55 -9.65 -29.46
N THR A 14 -7.71 -9.04 -29.19
CA THR A 14 -8.14 -8.58 -27.87
C THR A 14 -8.32 -9.77 -26.93
N ALA A 15 -7.56 -9.83 -25.84
CA ALA A 15 -7.80 -10.79 -24.77
C ALA A 15 -8.43 -10.08 -23.56
N THR A 16 -9.77 -10.01 -23.56
CA THR A 16 -10.55 -9.92 -22.32
C THR A 16 -10.43 -11.26 -21.61
N SER A 17 -9.82 -11.29 -20.43
CA SER A 17 -9.93 -12.44 -19.54
C SER A 17 -10.56 -11.98 -18.22
N ALA A 18 -11.89 -12.00 -18.23
CA ALA A 18 -12.68 -12.08 -17.02
C ALA A 18 -12.73 -13.56 -16.61
N LEU A 19 -12.07 -13.92 -15.51
CA LEU A 19 -12.36 -15.15 -14.77
C LEU A 19 -12.50 -14.76 -13.28
N THR A 20 -13.62 -14.15 -12.92
CA THR A 20 -14.69 -14.78 -12.13
C THR A 20 -14.19 -15.71 -11.02
N ARG A 21 -14.37 -15.19 -9.80
CA ARG A 21 -14.56 -15.89 -8.53
C ARG A 21 -15.33 -17.21 -8.70
N ARG A 22 -14.65 -18.34 -8.54
CA ARG A 22 -15.23 -19.65 -8.18
C ARG A 22 -14.16 -20.41 -7.40
N ALA A 23 -14.21 -20.34 -6.07
CA ALA A 23 -14.93 -21.32 -5.25
C ALA A 23 -14.16 -22.66 -5.17
N ILE A 24 -13.27 -22.74 -4.18
CA ILE A 24 -12.84 -24.01 -3.61
C ILE A 24 -13.01 -23.86 -2.08
N VAL A 25 -14.25 -24.02 -1.62
CA VAL A 25 -14.55 -24.35 -0.23
C VAL A 25 -14.69 -25.85 -0.21
N THR A 26 -13.60 -26.56 0.08
CA THR A 26 -13.63 -27.99 0.32
C THR A 26 -13.96 -28.21 1.80
N VAL A 27 -15.23 -28.49 2.02
CA VAL A 27 -15.75 -29.13 3.24
C VAL A 27 -15.23 -30.56 3.28
N GLY A 28 -14.68 -31.00 4.41
CA GLY A 28 -14.46 -32.42 4.69
C GLY A 28 -13.28 -32.71 5.60
N GLY A 29 -13.55 -33.27 6.79
CA GLY A 29 -12.52 -33.88 7.63
C GLY A 29 -12.84 -33.97 9.11
N VAL A 30 -13.88 -34.74 9.47
CA VAL A 30 -14.16 -35.16 10.85
C VAL A 30 -13.08 -36.18 11.28
N THR A 31 -12.37 -35.93 12.38
CA THR A 31 -11.57 -36.99 13.04
C THR A 31 -11.68 -36.94 14.57
N VAL A 32 -12.35 -38.00 15.05
CA VAL A 32 -12.05 -38.81 16.25
C VAL A 32 -12.34 -38.23 17.65
N MET A 33 -13.36 -38.86 18.22
CA MET A 33 -13.75 -38.92 19.62
C MET A 33 -12.68 -39.68 20.40
N GLY A 34 -12.06 -39.03 21.39
CA GLY A 34 -11.12 -39.64 22.33
C GLY A 34 -11.55 -39.35 23.76
N ALA A 35 -12.36 -40.25 24.33
CA ALA A 35 -12.69 -40.27 25.75
C ALA A 35 -11.59 -41.05 26.50
N GLY A 36 -10.92 -40.40 27.44
CA GLY A 36 -9.94 -41.03 28.33
C GLY A 36 -9.85 -40.26 29.64
N ALA A 37 -10.62 -40.72 30.64
CA ALA A 37 -10.59 -40.22 32.01
C ALA A 37 -9.61 -41.08 32.82
N LEU A 38 -8.54 -40.46 33.35
CA LEU A 38 -7.81 -40.97 34.51
C LEU A 38 -7.57 -39.80 35.47
N VAL A 39 -8.20 -39.93 36.63
CA VAL A 39 -8.22 -39.02 37.76
C VAL A 39 -6.98 -39.29 38.62
N LEU A 40 -6.15 -38.28 38.84
CA LEU A 40 -5.23 -38.21 39.97
C LEU A 40 -5.36 -36.83 40.60
N ALA A 41 -5.93 -36.82 41.80
CA ALA A 41 -6.12 -35.65 42.64
C ALA A 41 -4.80 -35.28 43.34
N ALA A 42 -4.39 -34.01 43.23
CA ALA A 42 -3.37 -33.40 44.07
C ALA A 42 -3.85 -32.02 44.54
N CYS A 43 -4.20 -31.94 45.83
CA CYS A 43 -4.27 -30.72 46.64
C CYS A 43 -2.83 -30.22 46.94
N SER A 44 -2.46 -28.95 47.14
CA SER A 44 -3.10 -27.64 47.16
C SER A 44 -1.99 -26.58 47.20
N SER A 45 -2.12 -25.47 46.49
CA SER A 45 -1.65 -24.12 46.87
C SER A 45 -2.24 -23.09 45.88
N PRO A 46 -2.85 -21.98 46.33
CA PRO A 46 -3.61 -21.09 45.47
C PRO A 46 -2.67 -20.15 44.69
N GLY A 47 -2.58 -20.37 43.39
CA GLY A 47 -2.00 -19.44 42.43
C GLY A 47 -3.06 -19.08 41.39
N SER A 48 -3.60 -17.88 41.52
CA SER A 48 -4.70 -17.34 40.72
C SER A 48 -4.39 -17.32 39.21
N GLY A 49 -5.33 -17.82 38.41
CA GLY A 49 -5.65 -17.21 37.11
C GLY A 49 -5.17 -17.92 35.83
N GLY A 50 -6.05 -18.76 35.26
CA GLY A 50 -6.58 -18.53 33.91
C GLY A 50 -5.73 -18.92 32.69
N SER A 51 -6.04 -20.08 32.11
CA SER A 51 -5.71 -20.48 30.75
C SER A 51 -6.56 -19.75 29.70
N ALA A 52 -5.92 -19.26 28.63
CA ALA A 52 -6.40 -19.22 27.23
C ALA A 52 -5.17 -18.89 26.37
N GLY A 53 -4.75 -19.67 25.39
CA GLY A 53 -5.55 -20.11 24.26
C GLY A 53 -5.59 -18.99 23.22
N GLY A 54 -4.58 -18.90 22.35
CA GLY A 54 -4.54 -17.91 21.28
C GLY A 54 -3.26 -17.95 20.47
N SER A 55 -3.23 -18.76 19.42
CA SER A 55 -2.33 -18.54 18.28
C SER A 55 -2.73 -17.21 17.63
N GLY A 56 -1.84 -16.23 17.68
CA GLY A 56 -2.02 -14.92 17.05
C GLY A 56 -0.66 -14.46 16.54
N GLY A 57 -0.57 -14.26 15.23
CA GLY A 57 0.68 -14.19 14.49
C GLY A 57 1.65 -13.13 14.97
N SER A 58 2.92 -13.37 14.65
CA SER A 58 3.98 -12.37 14.66
C SER A 58 3.50 -11.12 13.92
N ALA A 59 3.16 -10.07 14.68
CA ALA A 59 3.28 -8.72 14.18
C ALA A 59 4.77 -8.46 14.05
N GLY A 60 5.31 -8.79 12.87
CA GLY A 60 6.62 -8.35 12.45
C GLY A 60 6.62 -6.83 12.51
N GLY A 61 7.24 -6.28 13.54
CA GLY A 61 7.52 -4.86 13.64
C GLY A 61 8.47 -4.49 12.51
N SER A 62 7.94 -4.14 11.35
CA SER A 62 8.68 -3.40 10.35
C SER A 62 8.94 -2.03 10.94
N GLY A 63 10.11 -1.87 11.54
CA GLY A 63 10.65 -0.59 12.00
C GLY A 63 10.74 0.37 10.81
N GLY A 64 9.65 1.08 10.55
CA GLY A 64 9.68 2.24 9.68
C GLY A 64 10.54 3.29 10.36
N LYS A 65 11.46 3.90 9.60
CA LYS A 65 12.15 5.10 10.07
C LYS A 65 11.09 6.17 10.37
N SER A 66 11.00 6.59 11.63
CA SER A 66 10.20 7.76 12.00
C SER A 66 10.97 9.02 11.61
N VAL A 67 10.30 9.89 10.87
CA VAL A 67 10.71 11.24 10.53
C VAL A 67 9.57 12.15 11.00
N SER A 68 9.85 13.23 11.72
CA SER A 68 8.82 14.16 12.20
C SER A 68 9.18 15.57 11.77
N GLY A 69 8.23 16.30 11.19
CA GLY A 69 8.39 17.68 10.77
C GLY A 69 7.57 18.05 9.52
N THR A 70 7.29 19.34 9.39
CA THR A 70 6.77 19.94 8.15
C THR A 70 7.87 19.93 7.10
N ILE A 71 7.54 19.52 5.88
CA ILE A 71 8.51 19.39 4.79
C ILE A 71 8.60 20.73 4.04
N SER A 72 9.79 21.31 4.01
CA SER A 72 10.08 22.49 3.20
C SER A 72 10.99 22.09 2.04
N ILE A 73 10.47 22.11 0.82
CA ILE A 73 11.23 21.86 -0.41
C ILE A 73 11.20 23.16 -1.23
N PRO A 74 12.35 23.64 -1.76
CA PRO A 74 12.37 24.84 -2.60
C PRO A 74 11.51 24.65 -3.86
N ALA A 75 10.92 25.73 -4.36
CA ALA A 75 10.13 25.71 -5.59
C ALA A 75 11.03 25.44 -6.82
N GLY A 76 10.49 24.73 -7.81
CA GLY A 76 11.20 24.37 -9.04
C GLY A 76 12.14 23.18 -8.92
N THR A 77 12.20 22.51 -7.76
CA THR A 77 12.97 21.26 -7.60
C THR A 77 12.27 20.13 -8.34
N GLU A 78 13.02 19.43 -9.19
CA GLU A 78 12.52 18.24 -9.86
C GLU A 78 12.26 17.10 -8.86
N VAL A 79 11.07 16.53 -8.96
CA VAL A 79 10.61 15.43 -8.10
C VAL A 79 10.81 14.09 -8.78
N VAL A 80 10.26 13.95 -9.98
CA VAL A 80 10.27 12.72 -10.79
C VAL A 80 9.81 13.03 -12.21
N LYS A 81 10.07 12.15 -13.18
CA LYS A 81 9.46 12.26 -14.51
C LYS A 81 7.99 11.87 -14.47
N LEU A 82 7.18 12.51 -15.30
CA LEU A 82 5.76 12.23 -15.42
C LEU A 82 5.49 10.77 -15.83
N ALA A 83 6.35 10.21 -16.67
CA ALA A 83 6.26 8.83 -17.15
C ALA A 83 6.44 7.78 -16.03
N ASP A 84 7.10 8.13 -14.93
CA ASP A 84 7.32 7.23 -13.80
C ASP A 84 6.12 7.15 -12.85
N ILE A 85 5.10 8.00 -13.07
CA ILE A 85 3.84 7.99 -12.30
C ILE A 85 2.74 7.39 -13.18
N PRO A 86 2.35 6.12 -12.99
CA PRO A 86 1.34 5.49 -13.83
C PRO A 86 -0.02 6.17 -13.68
N VAL A 87 -0.74 6.34 -14.80
CA VAL A 87 -2.13 6.83 -14.77
C VAL A 87 -2.99 5.88 -13.94
N GLY A 88 -3.73 6.44 -12.98
CA GLY A 88 -4.53 5.70 -12.01
C GLY A 88 -3.71 4.98 -10.92
N GLY A 89 -2.42 5.29 -10.79
CA GLY A 89 -1.54 4.69 -9.80
C GLY A 89 -0.68 5.70 -9.04
N THR A 90 0.33 5.18 -8.35
CA THR A 90 1.15 5.91 -7.38
C THR A 90 2.65 5.71 -7.64
N ALA A 91 3.45 6.59 -7.05
CA ALA A 91 4.91 6.51 -7.02
C ALA A 91 5.45 7.07 -5.70
N ALA A 92 6.71 6.77 -5.38
CA ALA A 92 7.43 7.36 -4.26
C ALA A 92 8.77 7.92 -4.74
N ALA A 93 9.22 9.02 -4.15
CA ALA A 93 10.49 9.65 -4.48
C ALA A 93 11.14 10.27 -3.22
N THR A 94 12.36 10.76 -3.36
CA THR A 94 13.03 11.58 -2.35
C THR A 94 13.48 12.88 -2.99
N VAL A 95 13.10 14.01 -2.38
CA VAL A 95 13.34 15.35 -2.91
C VAL A 95 13.94 16.19 -1.80
N ASP A 96 15.15 16.71 -2.03
CA ASP A 96 15.88 17.51 -1.05
C ASP A 96 16.00 16.82 0.33
N GLY A 97 16.22 15.50 0.32
CA GLY A 97 16.28 14.67 1.53
C GLY A 97 14.93 14.29 2.14
N ASN A 98 13.81 14.77 1.58
CA ASN A 98 12.46 14.50 2.08
C ASN A 98 11.78 13.40 1.27
N ALA A 99 11.22 12.39 1.95
CA ALA A 99 10.45 11.35 1.28
C ALA A 99 9.05 11.86 0.88
N VAL A 100 8.67 11.64 -0.38
CA VAL A 100 7.40 12.11 -0.95
C VAL A 100 6.65 10.98 -1.66
N LEU A 101 5.34 11.11 -1.71
CA LEU A 101 4.41 10.21 -2.38
C LEU A 101 3.67 10.94 -3.48
N LEU A 102 3.55 10.33 -4.64
CA LEU A 102 2.86 10.89 -5.79
C LEU A 102 1.73 9.97 -6.24
N ALA A 103 0.70 10.56 -6.82
CA ALA A 103 -0.34 9.83 -7.54
C ALA A 103 -0.76 10.60 -8.79
N GLN A 104 -1.20 9.84 -9.79
CA GLN A 104 -1.79 10.38 -11.00
C GLN A 104 -3.23 9.87 -11.16
N PRO A 105 -4.24 10.43 -10.48
CA PRO A 105 -5.61 9.92 -10.54
C PRO A 105 -6.18 9.87 -11.96
N THR A 106 -5.87 10.90 -12.76
CA THR A 106 -6.16 10.98 -14.20
C THR A 106 -4.91 11.44 -14.94
N ALA A 107 -4.79 11.13 -16.23
CA ALA A 107 -3.60 11.48 -17.02
C ALA A 107 -3.25 12.98 -16.91
N GLY A 108 -2.01 13.28 -16.54
CA GLY A 108 -1.49 14.63 -16.36
C GLY A 108 -1.92 15.34 -15.07
N SER A 109 -2.83 14.77 -14.27
CA SER A 109 -3.21 15.32 -12.97
C SER A 109 -2.37 14.69 -11.88
N ILE A 110 -1.37 15.43 -11.38
CA ILE A 110 -0.45 14.95 -10.35
C ILE A 110 -0.79 15.58 -9.00
N VAL A 111 -0.80 14.73 -7.97
CA VAL A 111 -0.80 15.15 -6.57
C VAL A 111 0.46 14.61 -5.90
N CYS A 112 0.99 15.40 -4.97
CA CYS A 112 2.18 15.06 -4.20
C CYS A 112 1.90 15.29 -2.71
N PHE A 113 2.41 14.39 -1.88
CA PHE A 113 2.26 14.43 -0.44
C PHE A 113 3.59 14.11 0.25
N SER A 114 3.75 14.57 1.47
CA SER A 114 4.73 14.03 2.40
C SER A 114 4.55 12.52 2.56
N ALA A 115 5.63 11.76 2.52
CA ALA A 115 5.62 10.35 2.89
C ALA A 115 5.66 10.14 4.41
N VAL A 116 5.52 11.19 5.22
CA VAL A 116 5.54 11.09 6.68
C VAL A 116 4.13 10.78 7.20
N CYS A 117 3.97 9.61 7.83
CA CYS A 117 2.71 9.20 8.42
C CYS A 117 2.34 10.15 9.58
N THR A 118 1.13 10.72 9.53
CA THR A 118 0.61 11.63 10.55
C THR A 118 0.31 10.97 11.90
N HIS A 119 0.47 9.64 12.02
CA HIS A 119 0.36 8.94 13.30
C HIS A 119 1.61 9.14 14.18
N GLN A 120 2.75 8.59 13.75
CA GLN A 120 4.02 8.58 14.53
C GLN A 120 5.25 8.82 13.64
N GLY A 121 5.05 9.40 12.46
CA GLY A 121 6.14 9.85 11.59
C GLY A 121 6.79 8.78 10.72
N CYS A 122 6.30 7.53 10.70
CA CYS A 122 6.89 6.51 9.83
C CYS A 122 6.81 6.90 8.35
N VAL A 123 7.80 6.50 7.55
CA VAL A 123 7.71 6.58 6.09
C VAL A 123 6.58 5.69 5.57
N VAL A 124 5.66 6.28 4.82
CA VAL A 124 4.51 5.66 4.17
C VAL A 124 4.93 5.15 2.78
N ASN A 125 4.46 3.97 2.41
CA ASN A 125 4.77 3.34 1.14
C ASN A 125 3.72 3.65 0.07
N ALA A 126 4.16 3.76 -1.18
CA ALA A 126 3.27 3.75 -2.33
C ALA A 126 2.70 2.34 -2.57
N ALA A 127 1.38 2.24 -2.71
CA ALA A 127 0.67 1.03 -3.11
C ALA A 127 -0.21 1.32 -4.33
N ALA A 128 -0.72 0.30 -5.01
CA ALA A 128 -1.29 0.44 -6.36
C ALA A 128 -2.26 1.63 -6.55
N LYS A 129 -3.20 1.87 -5.60
CA LYS A 129 -4.17 2.99 -5.68
C LYS A 129 -4.29 3.78 -4.36
N GLU A 130 -3.38 3.55 -3.43
CA GLU A 130 -3.41 4.08 -2.07
C GLU A 130 -1.99 4.22 -1.51
N PHE A 131 -1.88 4.75 -0.30
CA PHE A 131 -0.64 4.80 0.44
C PHE A 131 -0.77 4.08 1.77
N ASP A 132 0.18 3.20 2.07
CA ASP A 132 0.12 2.29 3.22
C ASP A 132 1.29 2.54 4.18
N CYS A 133 0.97 2.84 5.44
CA CYS A 133 1.96 2.96 6.50
C CYS A 133 2.26 1.59 7.12
N PRO A 134 3.48 1.06 7.01
CA PRO A 134 3.81 -0.29 7.47
C PRO A 134 3.87 -0.42 9.01
N CYS A 135 3.97 0.69 9.75
CA CYS A 135 4.18 0.63 11.20
C CYS A 135 2.93 0.19 11.97
N HIS A 136 1.77 0.75 11.62
CA HIS A 136 0.52 0.54 12.37
C HIS A 136 -0.72 0.40 11.47
N GLY A 137 -0.53 0.27 10.15
CA GLY A 137 -1.61 0.03 9.20
C GLY A 137 -2.47 1.25 8.86
N SER A 138 -1.97 2.48 9.05
CA SER A 138 -2.65 3.66 8.50
C SER A 138 -2.66 3.61 6.97
N ARG A 139 -3.82 3.82 6.37
CA ARG A 139 -4.01 3.85 4.91
C ARG A 139 -4.53 5.21 4.48
N PHE A 140 -4.07 5.69 3.34
CA PHE A 140 -4.44 7.00 2.82
C PHE A 140 -4.88 6.93 1.35
N ALA A 141 -5.86 7.73 0.98
CA ALA A 141 -6.35 7.83 -0.39
C ALA A 141 -5.29 8.49 -1.27
N ALA A 142 -4.85 7.81 -2.34
CA ALA A 142 -3.79 8.32 -3.20
C ALA A 142 -4.13 9.67 -3.85
N ALA A 143 -5.40 9.89 -4.19
CA ALA A 143 -5.84 11.11 -4.86
C ALA A 143 -5.92 12.36 -3.96
N THR A 144 -6.10 12.17 -2.65
CA THR A 144 -6.43 13.28 -1.73
C THR A 144 -5.55 13.33 -0.47
N GLY A 145 -4.80 12.27 -0.17
CA GLY A 145 -4.06 12.11 1.08
C GLY A 145 -4.95 11.84 2.30
N ALA A 146 -6.27 11.75 2.13
CA ALA A 146 -7.22 11.55 3.22
C ALA A 146 -7.01 10.19 3.91
N VAL A 147 -7.20 10.14 5.22
CA VAL A 147 -7.13 8.89 5.99
C VAL A 147 -8.30 7.99 5.58
N LEU A 148 -7.99 6.76 5.16
CA LEU A 148 -8.97 5.73 4.86
C LEU A 148 -9.18 4.79 6.04
N SER A 149 -8.11 4.44 6.75
CA SER A 149 -8.14 3.56 7.92
C SER A 149 -6.90 3.71 8.79
N GLY A 150 -6.95 3.13 9.99
CA GLY A 150 -5.84 3.07 10.93
C GLY A 150 -5.76 4.29 11.86
N PRO A 151 -4.69 4.38 12.67
CA PRO A 151 -4.61 5.34 13.78
C PRO A 151 -4.18 6.76 13.39
N ALA A 152 -3.90 7.03 12.11
CA ALA A 152 -3.54 8.38 11.67
C ALA A 152 -4.70 9.37 11.90
N PRO A 153 -4.49 10.48 12.64
CA PRO A 153 -5.57 11.40 13.01
C PRO A 153 -5.92 12.39 11.89
N THR A 154 -5.01 12.60 10.93
CA THR A 154 -5.14 13.63 9.89
C THR A 154 -4.63 13.16 8.52
N PRO A 155 -5.08 13.77 7.41
CA PRO A 155 -4.55 13.51 6.07
C PRO A 155 -3.05 13.77 5.95
N LEU A 156 -2.40 13.16 4.95
CA LEU A 156 -1.02 13.49 4.61
C LEU A 156 -0.88 14.95 4.19
N GLU A 157 0.25 15.56 4.55
CA GLU A 157 0.59 16.93 4.16
C GLU A 157 0.77 17.02 2.63
N LYS A 158 0.03 17.92 1.99
CA LYS A 158 0.09 18.11 0.54
C LYS A 158 1.27 19.01 0.16
N ILE A 159 2.04 18.59 -0.83
CA ILE A 159 3.16 19.36 -1.40
C ILE A 159 2.71 19.89 -2.76
N ALA A 160 2.82 21.21 -2.95
CA ALA A 160 2.44 21.83 -4.21
C ALA A 160 3.41 21.44 -5.32
N VAL A 161 2.88 20.92 -6.42
CA VAL A 161 3.65 20.50 -7.60
C VAL A 161 2.95 20.94 -8.88
N LYS A 162 3.73 21.04 -9.96
CA LYS A 162 3.25 21.27 -11.32
C LYS A 162 4.05 20.42 -12.30
N VAL A 163 3.46 20.14 -13.45
CA VAL A 163 4.15 19.51 -14.57
C VAL A 163 4.87 20.59 -15.38
N SER A 164 6.15 20.38 -15.67
CA SER A 164 7.01 21.25 -16.47
C SER A 164 7.72 20.41 -17.52
N GLY A 165 7.16 20.39 -18.75
CA GLY A 165 7.60 19.45 -19.78
C GLY A 165 7.32 18.01 -19.35
N ASP A 166 8.35 17.17 -19.34
CA ASP A 166 8.25 15.76 -18.98
C ASP A 166 8.51 15.50 -17.48
N SER A 167 8.77 16.55 -16.69
CA SER A 167 9.11 16.46 -15.27
C SER A 167 8.03 17.06 -14.37
N VAL A 168 7.86 16.48 -13.20
CA VAL A 168 7.09 17.05 -12.10
C VAL A 168 8.05 17.84 -11.23
N VAL A 169 7.73 19.12 -10.99
CA VAL A 169 8.54 20.02 -10.16
C VAL A 169 7.68 20.57 -9.01
N THR A 170 8.31 20.91 -7.89
CA THR A 170 7.65 21.67 -6.82
C THR A 170 7.22 23.05 -7.34
N ALA A 171 6.03 23.50 -6.91
CA ALA A 171 5.37 24.70 -7.43
C ALA A 171 5.87 25.98 -6.76
#